data_AF-A0A8T3Q1Y8-F1
#
_entry.id   AF-A0A8T3Q1Y8-F1
#
_cell.length_a   1.000
_cell.length_b   1.000
_cell.length_c   1.000
_cell.angle_alpha   90.00
_cell.angle_beta   90.00
_cell.angle_gamma   90.00
#
_symmetry.space_group_name_H-M   'P 1'
#
loop_
_entity.id
_entity.type
_entity.pdbx_description
1 polymer ?
#
loop_
_entity_poly.entity_id
_entity_poly.type
_entity_poly.pdbx_seq_one_letter_code
_entity_poly.pdbx_strand_id
1 'polypeptide(L)'
;MSIPTDREVGVLGSHIHPITGGYDERRHLQLWGRFDGAEAFTPDRVWGWDEAETPFFEYSERSVPQSRRYLAALSREKGRTIRPRLSPFWLALRTTRLPFLSATAVPVLLGIAVAASHGAFTWWTALLTLLGGSFAHLAINVTNDIFDTLSGADEANTTPTQFSGGSRVAVYDLVSIRGLTWVALALFAAAAAVGLLLVAVTGSLTLVWIGIAGIAVGVAYTAPPLKLVYRGLGEIAVAIGFGPIMLLGAYVVQTGRLGSEPLVVSLVPGILIALILFVNEIPDRRSDAEAGKRTLPVRFSPDAVRTGYLVAALAAFAVIAGGAAGGLLPWPTLIALAAVPLALRVHAGLKTHYDSPYTLMAVMGANVNLNLVVGGLLLLAYVATIAAMLLA
;
A
#
# COMPACT_ATOMS: atom_id res chain seq x y z
N MET A 1 -6.56 -47.24 22.05
CA MET A 1 -7.19 -46.25 22.95
C MET A 1 -8.70 -46.41 22.75
N SER A 2 -9.48 -46.63 23.79
CA SER A 2 -10.95 -46.78 23.66
C SER A 2 -11.59 -45.42 23.37
N ILE A 3 -12.59 -45.39 22.48
CA ILE A 3 -13.34 -44.18 22.16
C ILE A 3 -14.27 -43.86 23.35
N PRO A 4 -14.23 -42.66 23.93
CA PRO A 4 -15.14 -42.28 25.01
C PRO A 4 -16.59 -42.24 24.49
N THR A 5 -17.49 -43.00 25.11
CA THR A 5 -18.94 -42.99 24.80
C THR A 5 -19.75 -42.21 25.84
N ASP A 6 -19.15 -41.87 26.97
CA ASP A 6 -19.77 -41.20 28.13
C ASP A 6 -19.76 -39.66 28.03
N ARG A 7 -19.08 -39.09 27.04
CA ARG A 7 -18.85 -37.65 26.90
C ARG A 7 -18.93 -37.21 25.44
N GLU A 8 -19.20 -35.92 25.25
CA GLU A 8 -19.06 -35.30 23.92
C GLU A 8 -17.60 -35.34 23.51
N VAL A 9 -17.35 -35.71 22.25
CA VAL A 9 -16.03 -35.69 21.65
C VAL A 9 -16.07 -34.93 20.33
N GLY A 10 -14.94 -34.31 19.98
CA GLY A 10 -14.75 -33.66 18.69
C GLY A 10 -14.03 -34.60 17.72
N VAL A 11 -14.63 -34.87 16.56
CA VAL A 11 -14.01 -35.56 15.44
C VAL A 11 -13.57 -34.51 14.42
N LEU A 12 -12.28 -34.46 14.12
CA LEU A 12 -11.72 -33.57 13.11
C LEU A 12 -11.40 -34.38 11.86
N GLY A 13 -12.06 -34.06 10.74
CA GLY A 13 -11.72 -34.50 9.41
C GLY A 13 -11.00 -33.39 8.64
N SER A 14 -10.04 -33.78 7.80
CA SER A 14 -9.41 -32.86 6.84
C SER A 14 -9.27 -33.56 5.51
N HIS A 15 -9.55 -32.84 4.42
CA HIS A 15 -9.23 -33.25 3.07
C HIS A 15 -8.20 -32.28 2.51
N ILE A 16 -7.02 -32.80 2.17
CA ILE A 16 -5.94 -32.05 1.53
C ILE A 16 -5.50 -32.87 0.33
N HIS A 17 -5.71 -32.36 -0.88
CA HIS A 17 -5.26 -33.05 -2.10
C HIS A 17 -3.82 -32.61 -2.43
N PRO A 18 -2.82 -33.50 -2.30
CA PRO A 18 -1.44 -33.13 -2.49
C PRO A 18 -1.07 -33.13 -3.99
N ILE A 19 -0.27 -32.16 -4.40
CA ILE A 19 0.36 -32.09 -5.73
C ILE A 19 1.87 -31.90 -5.56
N THR A 20 2.65 -32.10 -6.63
CA THR A 20 4.10 -31.85 -6.58
C THR A 20 4.38 -30.39 -6.20
N GLY A 21 4.99 -30.18 -5.03
CA GLY A 21 5.31 -28.85 -4.52
C GLY A 21 4.21 -28.17 -3.69
N GLY A 22 3.08 -28.82 -3.38
CA GLY A 22 2.03 -28.24 -2.56
C GLY A 22 0.72 -29.02 -2.49
N TYR A 23 -0.40 -28.31 -2.48
CA TYR A 23 -1.77 -28.82 -2.54
C TYR A 23 -2.63 -27.88 -3.41
N ASP A 24 -3.71 -28.40 -3.99
CA ASP A 24 -4.69 -27.64 -4.77
C ASP A 24 -6.08 -27.57 -4.09
N GLU A 25 -6.36 -28.49 -3.17
CA GLU A 25 -7.56 -28.47 -2.33
C GLU A 25 -7.22 -28.60 -0.84
N ARG A 26 -7.89 -27.82 0.00
CA ARG A 26 -7.80 -27.93 1.46
C ARG A 26 -9.14 -27.61 2.12
N ARG A 27 -9.65 -28.57 2.89
CA ARG A 27 -10.92 -28.51 3.62
C ARG A 27 -10.76 -29.10 5.01
N HIS A 28 -11.43 -28.49 5.98
CA HIS A 28 -11.50 -28.97 7.35
C HIS A 28 -12.96 -29.09 7.79
N LEU A 29 -13.27 -30.16 8.50
CA LEU A 29 -14.58 -30.41 9.09
C LEU A 29 -14.38 -30.84 10.54
N GLN A 30 -15.04 -30.14 11.46
CA GLN A 30 -15.06 -30.52 12.86
C GLN A 30 -16.50 -30.83 13.27
N LEU A 31 -16.69 -32.04 13.76
CA LEU A 31 -17.96 -32.54 14.23
C LEU A 31 -17.87 -32.75 15.73
N TRP A 32 -18.84 -32.27 16.50
CA TRP A 32 -18.98 -32.59 17.92
C TRP A 32 -20.24 -33.39 18.12
N GLY A 33 -20.14 -34.41 18.96
CA GLY A 33 -21.23 -35.31 19.23
C GLY A 33 -20.79 -36.45 20.13
N ARG A 34 -21.60 -37.51 20.18
CA ARG A 34 -21.32 -38.69 20.99
C ARG A 34 -21.17 -39.92 20.11
N PHE A 35 -20.33 -40.82 20.58
CA PHE A 35 -20.22 -42.15 20.02
C PHE A 35 -21.24 -43.08 20.69
N ASP A 36 -22.02 -43.77 19.87
CA ASP A 36 -22.84 -44.91 20.30
C ASP A 36 -22.05 -46.18 20.03
N GLY A 37 -21.36 -46.68 21.06
CA GLY A 37 -20.34 -47.72 20.90
C GLY A 37 -19.15 -47.25 20.06
N ALA A 38 -18.43 -48.17 19.40
CA ALA A 38 -17.31 -47.82 18.52
C ALA A 38 -17.72 -47.60 17.05
N GLU A 39 -18.99 -47.82 16.71
CA GLU A 39 -19.44 -48.00 15.33
C GLU A 39 -20.20 -46.79 14.78
N ALA A 40 -20.87 -46.00 15.62
CA ALA A 40 -21.67 -44.88 15.19
C ALA A 40 -21.30 -43.59 15.92
N PHE A 41 -21.10 -42.51 15.17
CA PHE A 41 -20.92 -41.16 15.70
C PHE A 41 -22.09 -40.30 15.23
N THR A 42 -22.83 -39.74 16.18
CA THR A 42 -23.95 -38.85 15.87
C THR A 42 -23.51 -37.41 16.15
N PRO A 43 -23.29 -36.57 15.12
CA PRO A 43 -22.89 -35.19 15.31
C PRO A 43 -24.09 -34.32 15.74
N ASP A 44 -23.94 -33.61 16.84
CA ASP A 44 -24.90 -32.61 17.32
C ASP A 44 -24.53 -31.20 16.85
N ARG A 45 -23.24 -30.98 16.55
CA ARG A 45 -22.70 -29.71 16.04
C ARG A 45 -21.70 -29.97 14.94
N VAL A 46 -21.79 -29.20 13.86
CA VAL A 46 -20.88 -29.26 12.72
C VAL A 46 -20.28 -27.89 12.49
N TRP A 47 -18.96 -27.85 12.24
CA TRP A 47 -18.24 -26.69 11.77
C TRP A 47 -17.38 -27.13 10.59
N GLY A 48 -17.30 -26.31 9.55
CA GLY A 48 -16.48 -26.61 8.38
C GLY A 48 -15.83 -25.35 7.83
N TRP A 49 -14.71 -25.56 7.16
CA TRP A 49 -14.01 -24.54 6.39
C TRP A 49 -13.49 -25.15 5.09
N ASP A 50 -13.83 -24.51 3.97
CA ASP A 50 -13.31 -24.82 2.64
C ASP A 50 -12.49 -23.63 2.14
N GLU A 51 -11.22 -23.86 1.80
CA GLU A 51 -10.34 -22.80 1.28
C GLU A 51 -10.79 -22.28 -0.09
N ALA A 52 -11.49 -23.08 -0.88
CA ALA A 52 -12.05 -22.64 -2.16
C ALA A 52 -13.19 -21.63 -2.00
N GLU A 53 -13.92 -21.71 -0.88
CA GLU A 53 -15.03 -20.81 -0.56
C GLU A 53 -14.57 -19.59 0.24
N THR A 54 -13.70 -19.82 1.22
CA THR A 54 -13.14 -18.77 2.09
C THR A 54 -11.63 -18.95 2.12
N PRO A 55 -10.85 -18.16 1.36
CA PRO A 55 -9.40 -18.24 1.34
C PRO A 55 -8.81 -18.19 2.76
N PHE A 56 -7.69 -18.89 3.01
CA PHE A 56 -7.10 -18.98 4.35
C PHE A 56 -6.84 -17.62 5.02
N PHE A 57 -6.44 -16.61 4.23
CA PHE A 57 -6.23 -15.25 4.73
C PHE A 57 -7.53 -14.62 5.23
N GLU A 58 -8.63 -14.82 4.51
CA GLU A 58 -9.96 -14.37 4.92
C GLU A 58 -10.43 -15.08 6.19
N TYR A 59 -10.27 -16.40 6.22
CA TYR A 59 -10.61 -17.21 7.37
C TYR A 59 -9.84 -16.76 8.63
N SER A 60 -8.55 -16.47 8.46
CA SER A 60 -7.68 -15.97 9.54
C SER A 60 -8.16 -14.63 10.08
N GLU A 61 -8.56 -13.70 9.21
CA GLU A 61 -9.10 -12.38 9.60
C GLU A 61 -10.45 -12.49 10.32
N ARG A 62 -11.38 -13.29 9.78
CA ARG A 62 -12.68 -13.56 10.43
C ARG A 62 -12.52 -14.17 11.82
N SER A 63 -11.41 -14.87 12.08
CA SER A 63 -11.10 -15.52 13.36
C SER A 63 -10.43 -14.61 14.40
N VAL A 64 -10.06 -13.36 14.05
CA VAL A 64 -9.37 -12.43 14.96
C VAL A 64 -10.16 -12.17 16.25
N PRO A 65 -11.50 -11.92 16.25
CA PRO A 65 -12.26 -11.70 17.48
C PRO A 65 -12.24 -12.93 18.41
N GLN A 66 -12.27 -14.14 17.86
CA GLN A 66 -12.17 -15.37 18.64
C GLN A 66 -10.79 -15.51 19.27
N SER A 67 -9.72 -15.25 18.50
CA SER A 67 -8.33 -15.26 18.98
C SER A 67 -8.13 -14.27 20.14
N ARG A 68 -8.71 -13.07 20.05
CA ARG A 68 -8.69 -12.08 21.14
C ARG A 68 -9.37 -12.59 22.41
N ARG A 69 -10.56 -13.19 22.31
CA ARG A 69 -11.26 -13.80 23.46
C ARG A 69 -10.43 -14.90 24.11
N TYR A 70 -9.83 -15.77 23.30
CA TYR A 70 -8.97 -16.85 23.76
C TYR A 70 -7.75 -16.31 24.52
N LEU A 71 -7.00 -15.37 23.93
CA LEU A 71 -5.81 -14.80 24.56
C LEU A 71 -6.15 -14.01 25.83
N ALA A 72 -7.30 -13.34 25.89
CA ALA A 72 -7.78 -12.68 27.10
C ALA A 72 -8.10 -13.69 28.22
N ALA A 73 -8.75 -14.81 27.89
CA ALA A 73 -9.01 -15.88 28.85
C ALA A 73 -7.71 -16.51 29.36
N LEU A 74 -6.79 -16.82 28.45
CA LEU A 74 -5.48 -17.38 28.79
C LEU A 74 -4.65 -16.41 29.66
N SER A 75 -4.75 -15.10 29.39
CA SER A 75 -4.08 -14.08 30.20
C SER A 75 -4.60 -14.06 31.64
N ARG A 76 -5.92 -14.22 31.83
CA ARG A 76 -6.54 -14.31 33.17
C ARG A 76 -6.10 -15.58 33.89
N GLU A 77 -6.13 -16.73 33.20
CA GLU A 77 -5.71 -18.02 33.76
C GLU A 77 -4.25 -18.00 34.22
N LYS A 78 -3.35 -17.40 33.43
CA LYS A 78 -1.92 -17.37 33.73
C LYS A 78 -1.49 -16.20 34.62
N GLY A 79 -2.40 -15.31 35.02
CA GLY A 79 -2.10 -14.13 35.83
C GLY A 79 -1.13 -13.14 35.17
N ARG A 80 -0.93 -13.22 33.85
CA ARG A 80 -0.02 -12.35 33.09
C ARG A 80 -0.59 -12.06 31.72
N THR A 81 -0.29 -10.89 31.17
CA THR A 81 -0.73 -10.52 29.83
C THR A 81 -0.05 -11.40 28.77
N ILE A 82 -0.84 -12.12 27.99
CA ILE A 82 -0.39 -12.93 26.85
C ILE A 82 -0.93 -12.27 25.59
N ARG A 83 -0.02 -11.93 24.67
CA ARG A 83 -0.30 -11.23 23.43
C ARG A 83 0.52 -11.83 22.29
N PRO A 84 0.06 -11.71 21.04
CA PRO A 84 0.88 -12.09 19.89
C PRO A 84 2.15 -11.24 19.87
N ARG A 85 3.24 -11.81 19.34
CA ARG A 85 4.53 -11.14 19.19
C ARG A 85 5.08 -11.42 17.80
N LEU A 86 5.58 -10.37 17.16
CA LEU A 86 6.43 -10.48 15.98
C LEU A 86 7.88 -10.14 16.37
N SER A 87 8.86 -10.62 15.62
CA SER A 87 10.23 -10.16 15.80
C SER A 87 10.31 -8.65 15.50
N PRO A 88 11.27 -7.91 16.10
CA PRO A 88 11.36 -6.46 15.92
C PRO A 88 11.42 -6.02 14.45
N PHE A 89 12.15 -6.77 13.62
CA PHE A 89 12.25 -6.51 12.19
C PHE A 89 10.90 -6.64 11.47
N TRP A 90 10.19 -7.76 11.66
CA TRP A 90 8.89 -7.97 11.03
C TRP A 90 7.83 -7.01 11.55
N LEU A 91 7.91 -6.64 12.84
CA LEU A 91 7.04 -5.64 13.42
C LEU A 91 7.27 -4.26 12.79
N ALA A 92 8.52 -3.84 12.63
CA ALA A 92 8.86 -2.57 11.98
C ALA A 92 8.45 -2.56 10.50
N LEU A 93 8.74 -3.63 9.77
CA LEU A 93 8.35 -3.79 8.37
C LEU A 93 6.83 -3.62 8.19
N ARG A 94 6.05 -4.31 9.03
CA ARG A 94 4.59 -4.27 8.98
C ARG A 94 4.06 -2.90 9.42
N THR A 95 4.50 -2.39 10.56
CA THR A 95 4.06 -1.11 11.13
C THR A 95 4.27 0.05 10.18
N THR A 96 5.45 0.12 9.54
CA THR A 96 5.80 1.24 8.66
C THR A 96 5.34 1.04 7.22
N ARG A 97 4.85 -0.17 6.89
CA ARG A 97 4.48 -0.57 5.53
C ARG A 97 5.65 -0.37 4.55
N LEU A 98 6.85 -0.75 4.99
CA LEU A 98 8.12 -0.51 4.28
C LEU A 98 8.12 -0.88 2.78
N PRO A 99 7.48 -1.98 2.32
CA PRO A 99 7.44 -2.32 0.90
C PRO A 99 6.81 -1.25 -0.01
N PHE A 100 5.98 -0.34 0.53
CA PHE A 100 5.39 0.77 -0.22
C PHE A 100 6.42 1.88 -0.55
N LEU A 101 7.65 1.85 -0.02
CA LEU A 101 8.71 2.79 -0.41
C LEU A 101 9.09 2.73 -1.89
N SER A 102 8.73 1.66 -2.58
CA SER A 102 8.81 1.58 -4.03
C SER A 102 8.07 2.73 -4.73
N ALA A 103 6.96 3.21 -4.18
CA ALA A 103 6.23 4.39 -4.66
C ALA A 103 6.98 5.71 -4.38
N THR A 104 7.82 5.78 -3.35
CA THR A 104 8.68 6.95 -3.09
C THR A 104 9.91 6.96 -3.97
N ALA A 105 10.53 5.80 -4.19
CA ALA A 105 11.76 5.68 -4.94
C ALA A 105 11.60 6.19 -6.38
N VAL A 106 10.51 5.84 -7.06
CA VAL A 106 10.25 6.23 -8.46
C VAL A 106 10.31 7.76 -8.68
N PRO A 107 9.45 8.59 -8.06
CA PRO A 107 9.47 10.04 -8.29
C PRO A 107 10.75 10.71 -7.81
N VAL A 108 11.34 10.26 -6.68
CA VAL A 108 12.59 10.84 -6.17
C VAL A 108 13.75 10.58 -7.13
N LEU A 109 13.92 9.33 -7.57
CA LEU A 109 14.97 8.98 -8.53
C LEU A 109 14.75 9.68 -9.87
N LEU A 110 13.51 9.81 -10.34
CA LEU A 110 13.21 10.55 -11.58
C LEU A 110 13.58 12.03 -11.44
N GLY A 111 13.23 12.68 -10.33
CA GLY A 111 13.61 14.09 -10.10
C GLY A 111 15.13 14.29 -10.06
N ILE A 112 15.86 13.34 -9.48
CA ILE A 112 17.33 13.32 -9.51
C ILE A 112 17.86 13.09 -10.93
N ALA A 113 17.26 12.20 -11.72
CA ALA A 113 17.69 11.92 -13.09
C ALA A 113 17.47 13.13 -14.02
N VAL A 114 16.34 13.82 -13.90
CA VAL A 114 16.05 15.07 -14.62
C VAL A 114 17.04 16.17 -14.22
N ALA A 115 17.40 16.26 -12.94
CA ALA A 115 18.43 17.20 -12.50
C ALA A 115 19.80 16.88 -13.10
N ALA A 116 20.17 15.59 -13.14
CA ALA A 116 21.43 15.13 -13.71
C ALA A 116 21.50 15.38 -15.23
N SER A 117 20.40 15.25 -15.98
CA SER A 117 20.36 15.65 -17.39
C SER A 117 20.51 17.15 -17.61
N HIS A 118 20.32 17.97 -16.56
CA HIS A 118 20.64 19.40 -16.57
C HIS A 118 22.05 19.71 -16.02
N GLY A 119 22.90 18.70 -15.86
CA GLY A 119 24.28 18.85 -15.38
C GLY A 119 24.40 19.02 -13.86
N ALA A 120 23.34 18.78 -13.09
CA ALA A 120 23.33 18.96 -11.64
C ALA A 120 23.14 17.61 -10.93
N PHE A 121 24.19 17.11 -10.31
CA PHE A 121 24.14 15.87 -9.53
C PHE A 121 25.15 15.87 -8.38
N THR A 122 24.67 15.61 -7.17
CA THR A 122 25.46 15.40 -5.96
C THR A 122 24.93 14.17 -5.24
N TRP A 123 25.76 13.12 -5.18
CA TRP A 123 25.32 11.80 -4.73
C TRP A 123 24.79 11.77 -3.29
N TRP A 124 25.39 12.53 -2.37
CA TRP A 124 25.03 12.47 -0.96
C TRP A 124 23.74 13.24 -0.67
N THR A 125 23.49 14.36 -1.36
CA THR A 125 22.19 15.05 -1.27
C THR A 125 21.09 14.24 -1.94
N ALA A 126 21.41 13.48 -3.00
CA ALA A 126 20.49 12.53 -3.63
C ALA A 126 20.09 11.41 -2.66
N LEU A 127 21.07 10.82 -1.95
CA LEU A 127 20.81 9.82 -0.91
C LEU A 127 19.97 10.38 0.24
N LEU A 128 20.31 11.57 0.74
CA LEU A 128 19.53 12.25 1.78
C LEU A 128 18.11 12.57 1.32
N THR A 129 17.91 12.95 0.06
CA THR A 129 16.57 13.18 -0.50
C THR A 129 15.73 11.91 -0.46
N LEU A 130 16.31 10.77 -0.87
CA LEU A 130 15.62 9.48 -0.83
C LEU A 130 15.28 9.07 0.61
N LEU A 131 16.22 9.24 1.54
CA LEU A 131 15.99 8.94 2.96
C LEU A 131 14.91 9.86 3.57
N GLY A 132 14.99 11.16 3.35
CA GLY A 132 14.03 12.14 3.86
C GLY A 132 12.62 11.91 3.33
N GLY A 133 12.48 11.69 2.01
CA GLY A 133 11.21 11.33 1.39
C GLY A 133 10.66 10.00 1.90
N SER A 134 11.53 9.02 2.14
CA SER A 134 11.15 7.72 2.71
C SER A 134 10.63 7.87 4.13
N PHE A 135 11.34 8.58 5.02
CA PHE A 135 10.86 8.82 6.38
C PHE A 135 9.52 9.54 6.42
N ALA A 136 9.32 10.54 5.54
CA ALA A 136 8.04 11.24 5.43
C ALA A 136 6.91 10.28 5.02
N HIS A 137 7.12 9.44 4.00
CA HIS A 137 6.12 8.46 3.57
C HIS A 137 5.83 7.42 4.67
N LEU A 138 6.85 6.86 5.32
CA LEU A 138 6.65 5.90 6.42
C LEU A 138 5.86 6.54 7.57
N ALA A 139 6.15 7.80 7.92
CA ALA A 139 5.42 8.54 8.95
C ALA A 139 3.93 8.69 8.58
N ILE A 140 3.63 9.02 7.32
CA ILE A 140 2.26 9.14 6.80
C ILE A 140 1.54 7.78 6.85
N ASN A 141 2.20 6.68 6.49
CA ASN A 141 1.61 5.34 6.58
C ASN A 141 1.23 4.97 8.01
N VAL A 142 2.13 5.19 8.97
CA VAL A 142 1.84 4.93 10.40
C VAL A 142 0.74 5.86 10.90
N THR A 143 0.72 7.12 10.44
CA THR A 143 -0.33 8.08 10.81
C THR A 143 -1.69 7.68 10.25
N ASN A 144 -1.73 7.16 9.02
CA ASN A 144 -2.94 6.63 8.41
C ASN A 144 -3.53 5.48 9.26
N ASP A 145 -2.70 4.50 9.65
CA ASP A 145 -3.13 3.40 10.53
C ASP A 145 -3.67 3.90 11.87
N ILE A 146 -3.04 4.90 12.50
CA ILE A 146 -3.52 5.46 13.78
C ILE A 146 -4.95 5.97 13.64
N PHE A 147 -5.21 6.80 12.64
CA PHE A 147 -6.50 7.45 12.49
C PHE A 147 -7.57 6.51 11.93
N ASP A 148 -7.21 5.58 11.05
CA ASP A 148 -8.14 4.58 10.52
C ASP A 148 -8.57 3.59 11.63
N THR A 149 -7.64 3.17 12.51
CA THR A 149 -8.01 2.43 13.74
C THR A 149 -8.87 3.27 14.69
N LEU A 150 -8.50 4.53 14.97
CA LEU A 150 -9.28 5.39 15.87
C LEU A 150 -10.69 5.71 15.34
N SER A 151 -10.88 5.66 14.01
CA SER A 151 -12.18 5.83 13.38
C SER A 151 -13.06 4.57 13.37
N GLY A 152 -12.47 3.40 13.66
CA GLY A 152 -13.12 2.09 13.55
C GLY A 152 -13.14 1.51 12.14
N ALA A 153 -12.50 2.17 11.15
CA ALA A 153 -12.43 1.68 9.78
C ALA A 153 -11.66 0.37 9.67
N ASP A 154 -10.54 0.25 10.39
CA ASP A 154 -9.76 -0.99 10.40
C ASP A 154 -10.55 -2.13 11.05
N GLU A 155 -11.19 -1.90 12.19
CA GLU A 155 -12.04 -2.90 12.86
C GLU A 155 -13.20 -3.40 11.99
N ALA A 156 -13.80 -2.52 11.17
CA ALA A 156 -14.87 -2.88 10.24
C ALA A 156 -14.38 -3.70 9.04
N ASN A 157 -13.09 -3.63 8.71
CA ASN A 157 -12.52 -4.36 7.58
C ASN A 157 -12.27 -5.84 7.93
N THR A 158 -13.13 -6.71 7.41
CA THR A 158 -13.05 -8.17 7.56
C THR A 158 -12.29 -8.87 6.43
N THR A 159 -11.92 -8.16 5.36
CA THR A 159 -11.24 -8.72 4.19
C THR A 159 -10.00 -7.91 3.79
N PRO A 160 -9.10 -7.56 4.73
CA PRO A 160 -7.87 -6.86 4.38
C PRO A 160 -7.01 -7.73 3.46
N THR A 161 -6.21 -7.07 2.63
CA THR A 161 -5.30 -7.72 1.68
C THR A 161 -3.86 -7.35 2.00
N GLN A 162 -2.89 -7.89 1.26
CA GLN A 162 -1.50 -7.43 1.41
C GLN A 162 -1.29 -5.96 0.99
N PHE A 163 -2.24 -5.38 0.24
CA PHE A 163 -2.14 -4.04 -0.34
C PHE A 163 -3.15 -3.03 0.27
N SER A 164 -4.16 -3.51 1.02
CA SER A 164 -5.29 -2.73 1.55
C SER A 164 -5.62 -3.13 3.00
N GLY A 165 -6.38 -2.30 3.72
CA GLY A 165 -6.77 -2.56 5.12
C GLY A 165 -5.73 -2.25 6.20
N GLY A 166 -4.78 -1.35 5.91
CA GLY A 166 -3.77 -0.89 6.88
C GLY A 166 -2.73 -1.95 7.24
N SER A 167 -1.84 -1.66 8.20
CA SER A 167 -0.88 -2.69 8.65
C SER A 167 -1.49 -3.75 9.57
N ARG A 168 -2.69 -3.51 10.12
CA ARG A 168 -3.38 -4.33 11.13
C ARG A 168 -2.64 -4.48 12.47
N VAL A 169 -1.52 -3.78 12.70
CA VAL A 169 -0.72 -3.98 13.93
C VAL A 169 -1.45 -3.53 15.20
N ALA A 170 -2.30 -2.51 15.10
CA ALA A 170 -3.18 -2.10 16.20
C ALA A 170 -4.35 -3.09 16.39
N VAL A 171 -5.00 -3.50 15.29
CA VAL A 171 -6.11 -4.48 15.30
C VAL A 171 -5.68 -5.83 15.86
N TYR A 172 -4.41 -6.21 15.72
CA TYR A 172 -3.90 -7.47 16.27
C TYR A 172 -3.27 -7.31 17.67
N ASP A 173 -3.40 -6.14 18.31
CA ASP A 173 -2.79 -5.83 19.60
C ASP A 173 -1.26 -5.98 19.66
N LEU A 174 -0.58 -5.87 18.51
CA LEU A 174 0.88 -5.94 18.38
C LEU A 174 1.56 -4.63 18.81
N VAL A 175 0.96 -3.49 18.46
CA VAL A 175 1.44 -2.15 18.82
C VAL A 175 0.27 -1.31 19.31
N SER A 176 0.43 -0.62 20.43
CA SER A 176 -0.58 0.32 20.93
C SER A 176 -0.65 1.60 20.09
N ILE A 177 -1.78 2.29 20.08
CA ILE A 177 -1.93 3.62 19.44
C ILE A 177 -0.86 4.61 19.93
N ARG A 178 -0.53 4.60 21.22
CA ARG A 178 0.56 5.41 21.79
C ARG A 178 1.92 5.04 21.19
N GLY A 179 2.18 3.74 21.00
CA GLY A 179 3.40 3.26 20.35
C GLY A 179 3.50 3.71 18.90
N LEU A 180 2.41 3.55 18.13
CA LEU A 180 2.34 4.04 16.75
C LEU A 180 2.55 5.55 16.67
N THR A 181 1.97 6.32 17.60
CA THR A 181 2.16 7.78 17.67
C THR A 181 3.64 8.14 17.84
N TRP A 182 4.36 7.46 18.74
CA TRP A 182 5.80 7.67 18.90
C TRP A 182 6.61 7.30 17.66
N VAL A 183 6.24 6.21 16.98
CA VAL A 183 6.89 5.82 15.70
C VAL A 183 6.66 6.90 14.64
N ALA A 184 5.43 7.37 14.46
CA ALA A 184 5.11 8.43 13.51
C ALA A 184 5.87 9.73 13.82
N LEU A 185 5.90 10.16 15.09
CA LEU A 185 6.64 11.35 15.52
C LEU A 185 8.15 11.21 15.27
N ALA A 186 8.74 10.05 15.57
CA ALA A 186 10.16 9.81 15.31
C ALA A 186 10.50 9.85 13.81
N LEU A 187 9.64 9.27 12.97
CA LEU A 187 9.81 9.30 11.51
C LEU A 187 9.62 10.71 10.94
N PHE A 188 8.63 11.48 11.40
CA PHE A 188 8.48 12.89 11.01
C PHE A 188 9.65 13.74 11.46
N ALA A 189 10.16 13.53 12.68
CA ALA A 189 11.34 14.23 13.17
C ALA A 189 12.60 13.90 12.34
N ALA A 190 12.78 12.63 11.96
CA ALA A 190 13.86 12.22 11.07
C ALA A 190 13.73 12.86 9.67
N ALA A 191 12.52 12.86 9.09
CA ALA A 191 12.25 13.52 7.82
C ALA A 191 12.53 15.03 7.88
N ALA A 192 12.09 15.70 8.94
CA ALA A 192 12.33 17.13 9.16
C ALA A 192 13.82 17.44 9.36
N ALA A 193 14.54 16.63 10.14
CA ALA A 193 15.98 16.80 10.33
C ALA A 193 16.75 16.69 9.01
N VAL A 194 16.42 15.69 8.18
CA VAL A 194 17.01 15.52 6.85
C VAL A 194 16.63 16.68 5.93
N GLY A 195 15.37 17.11 5.93
CA GLY A 195 14.90 18.25 5.14
C GLY A 195 15.59 19.57 5.52
N LEU A 196 15.74 19.85 6.82
CA LEU A 196 16.45 21.03 7.32
C LEU A 196 17.94 20.98 6.98
N LEU A 197 18.57 19.80 7.06
CA LEU A 197 19.94 19.61 6.60
C LEU A 197 20.06 19.93 5.10
N LEU A 198 19.14 19.43 4.27
CA LEU A 198 19.11 19.73 2.84
C LEU A 198 18.91 21.22 2.55
N VAL A 199 18.07 21.92 3.32
CA VAL A 199 17.92 23.38 3.25
C VAL A 199 19.23 24.09 3.60
N ALA A 200 19.88 23.69 4.70
CA ALA A 200 21.11 24.32 5.17
C ALA A 200 22.26 24.19 4.17
N VAL A 201 22.38 23.02 3.52
CA VAL A 201 23.48 22.75 2.57
C VAL A 201 23.22 23.30 1.16
N THR A 202 21.96 23.41 0.74
CA THR A 202 21.61 23.95 -0.58
C THR A 202 21.32 25.45 -0.56
N GLY A 203 21.02 26.03 0.61
CA GLY A 203 20.53 27.40 0.76
C GLY A 203 19.14 27.65 0.17
N SER A 204 18.41 26.59 -0.25
CA SER A 204 17.17 26.73 -1.00
C SER A 204 15.95 26.88 -0.09
N LEU A 205 15.42 28.10 0.02
CA LEU A 205 14.14 28.36 0.71
C LEU A 205 12.94 27.68 0.02
N THR A 206 13.05 27.38 -1.27
CA THR A 206 12.05 26.61 -2.02
C THR A 206 11.81 25.24 -1.38
N LEU A 207 12.85 24.59 -0.84
CA LEU A 207 12.71 23.31 -0.16
C LEU A 207 11.89 23.41 1.14
N VAL A 208 11.95 24.55 1.84
CA VAL A 208 11.12 24.79 3.03
C VAL A 208 9.65 24.79 2.63
N TRP A 209 9.29 25.50 1.56
CA TRP A 209 7.91 25.55 1.07
C TRP A 209 7.42 24.20 0.54
N ILE A 210 8.25 23.46 -0.20
CA ILE A 210 7.94 22.10 -0.64
C ILE A 210 7.73 21.17 0.56
N GLY A 211 8.59 21.26 1.58
CA GLY A 211 8.47 20.48 2.82
C GLY A 211 7.19 20.79 3.59
N ILE A 212 6.86 22.08 3.77
CA ILE A 212 5.61 22.51 4.39
C ILE A 212 4.40 22.00 3.61
N ALA A 213 4.40 22.14 2.28
CA ALA A 213 3.32 21.63 1.44
C ALA A 213 3.18 20.11 1.56
N GLY A 214 4.29 19.36 1.57
CA GLY A 214 4.29 17.91 1.72
C GLY A 214 3.71 17.44 3.06
N ILE A 215 4.14 18.07 4.17
CA ILE A 215 3.59 17.79 5.50
C ILE A 215 2.11 18.17 5.56
N ALA A 216 1.73 19.33 5.03
CA ALA A 216 0.34 19.77 5.02
C ALA A 216 -0.58 18.80 4.27
N VAL A 217 -0.17 18.37 3.05
CA VAL A 217 -0.92 17.37 2.27
C VAL A 217 -0.97 16.02 2.99
N GLY A 218 0.18 15.54 3.51
CA GLY A 218 0.26 14.25 4.21
C GLY A 218 -0.56 14.19 5.49
N VAL A 219 -0.57 15.26 6.30
CA VAL A 219 -1.41 15.35 7.51
C VAL A 219 -2.89 15.50 7.12
N ALA A 220 -3.21 16.41 6.19
CA ALA A 220 -4.58 16.63 5.73
C ALA A 220 -5.22 15.39 5.09
N TYR A 221 -4.41 14.49 4.53
CA TYR A 221 -4.84 13.25 3.89
C TYR A 221 -5.81 12.45 4.76
N THR A 222 -5.44 12.18 6.01
CA THR A 222 -6.25 11.36 6.94
C THR A 222 -6.65 12.10 8.22
N ALA A 223 -5.86 13.07 8.70
CA ALA A 223 -6.12 13.72 9.99
C ALA A 223 -7.25 14.77 9.93
N PRO A 224 -8.00 14.97 11.03
CA PRO A 224 -8.91 16.11 11.17
C PRO A 224 -8.18 17.46 11.08
N PRO A 225 -8.85 18.53 10.61
CA PRO A 225 -10.25 18.58 10.19
C PRO A 225 -10.48 18.13 8.73
N LEU A 226 -9.43 18.13 7.90
CA LEU A 226 -9.56 18.01 6.44
C LEU A 226 -9.82 16.60 5.92
N LYS A 227 -9.35 15.55 6.60
CA LYS A 227 -9.55 14.11 6.25
C LYS A 227 -9.83 13.88 4.77
N LEU A 228 -8.91 14.24 3.87
CA LEU A 228 -9.15 14.31 2.42
C LEU A 228 -9.59 12.95 1.84
N VAL A 229 -9.01 11.85 2.31
CA VAL A 229 -9.38 10.50 1.88
C VAL A 229 -10.84 10.16 2.21
N TYR A 230 -11.35 10.66 3.34
CA TYR A 230 -12.76 10.48 3.74
C TYR A 230 -13.74 11.26 2.87
N ARG A 231 -13.23 12.23 2.10
CA ARG A 231 -14.02 13.12 1.24
C ARG A 231 -13.86 12.79 -0.26
N GLY A 232 -13.18 11.69 -0.59
CA GLY A 232 -12.92 11.29 -1.98
C GLY A 232 -11.92 12.19 -2.69
N LEU A 233 -10.97 12.76 -1.94
CA LEU A 233 -9.85 13.55 -2.45
C LEU A 233 -8.50 12.85 -2.18
N GLY A 234 -8.52 11.56 -1.84
CA GLY A 234 -7.33 10.80 -1.47
C GLY A 234 -6.34 10.67 -2.64
N GLU A 235 -6.85 10.31 -3.80
CA GLU A 235 -6.08 10.13 -5.03
C GLU A 235 -5.43 11.44 -5.50
N ILE A 236 -6.12 12.57 -5.34
CA ILE A 236 -5.58 13.90 -5.66
C ILE A 236 -4.44 14.24 -4.69
N ALA A 237 -4.64 14.02 -3.39
CA ALA A 237 -3.60 14.26 -2.38
C ALA A 237 -2.36 13.39 -2.63
N VAL A 238 -2.56 12.10 -2.97
CA VAL A 238 -1.48 11.18 -3.34
C VAL A 238 -0.78 11.63 -4.62
N ALA A 239 -1.53 12.01 -5.67
CA ALA A 239 -0.95 12.50 -6.91
C ALA A 239 -0.08 13.74 -6.70
N ILE A 240 -0.55 14.70 -5.89
CA ILE A 240 0.21 15.92 -5.55
C ILE A 240 1.44 15.59 -4.71
N GLY A 241 1.28 14.74 -3.68
CA GLY A 241 2.34 14.37 -2.77
C GLY A 241 3.49 13.62 -3.45
N PHE A 242 3.18 12.55 -4.19
CA PHE A 242 4.19 11.73 -4.84
C PHE A 242 4.65 12.28 -6.18
N GLY A 243 3.78 12.96 -6.93
CA GLY A 243 4.14 13.60 -8.18
C GLY A 243 4.93 14.88 -7.92
N PRO A 244 4.29 16.07 -8.01
CA PRO A 244 4.99 17.34 -7.90
C PRO A 244 5.85 17.50 -6.64
N ILE A 245 5.32 17.20 -5.44
CA ILE A 245 6.04 17.51 -4.19
C ILE A 245 7.34 16.70 -4.08
N MET A 246 7.27 15.37 -4.21
CA MET A 246 8.48 14.52 -4.11
C MET A 246 9.43 14.73 -5.29
N LEU A 247 8.93 14.75 -6.54
CA LEU A 247 9.80 14.84 -7.71
C LEU A 247 10.44 16.23 -7.83
N LEU A 248 9.67 17.31 -7.70
CA LEU A 248 10.24 18.66 -7.73
C LEU A 248 11.13 18.91 -6.52
N GLY A 249 10.79 18.38 -5.34
CA GLY A 249 11.67 18.44 -4.18
C GLY A 249 13.04 17.83 -4.49
N ALA A 250 13.06 16.63 -5.07
CA ALA A 250 14.29 15.96 -5.47
C ALA A 250 15.08 16.73 -6.54
N TYR A 251 14.39 17.30 -7.53
CA TYR A 251 15.01 18.14 -8.54
C TYR A 251 15.60 19.44 -7.97
N VAL A 252 14.89 20.11 -7.06
CA VAL A 252 15.32 21.37 -6.43
C VAL A 252 16.51 21.13 -5.49
N VAL A 253 16.57 19.99 -4.79
CA VAL A 253 17.74 19.64 -3.96
C VAL A 253 19.02 19.62 -4.80
N GLN A 254 18.94 19.10 -6.03
CA GLN A 254 20.10 18.99 -6.91
C GLN A 254 20.42 20.29 -7.65
N THR A 255 19.40 21.03 -8.08
CA THR A 255 19.56 22.16 -9.02
C THR A 255 19.39 23.54 -8.40
N GLY A 256 18.79 23.64 -7.21
CA GLY A 256 18.42 24.90 -6.56
C GLY A 256 17.23 25.64 -7.19
N ARG A 257 16.60 25.11 -8.25
CA ARG A 257 15.54 25.83 -9.02
C ARG A 257 14.37 24.93 -9.37
N LEU A 258 13.23 25.54 -9.70
CA LEU A 258 12.09 24.85 -10.31
C LEU A 258 12.26 24.74 -11.82
N GLY A 259 11.51 23.85 -12.46
CA GLY A 259 11.54 23.66 -13.91
C GLY A 259 10.21 23.12 -14.45
N SER A 260 9.91 23.43 -15.72
CA SER A 260 8.72 22.94 -16.41
C SER A 260 8.82 21.45 -16.74
N GLU A 261 9.99 20.98 -17.19
CA GLU A 261 10.25 19.56 -17.45
C GLU A 261 9.97 18.67 -16.24
N PRO A 262 10.61 18.86 -15.05
CA PRO A 262 10.34 18.01 -13.90
C PRO A 262 8.88 18.12 -13.44
N LEU A 263 8.22 19.27 -13.61
CA LEU A 263 6.78 19.40 -13.32
C LEU A 263 5.95 18.48 -14.23
N VAL A 264 6.21 18.46 -15.54
CA VAL A 264 5.51 17.60 -16.50
C VAL A 264 5.79 16.13 -16.21
N VAL A 265 7.05 15.74 -16.01
CA VAL A 265 7.42 14.36 -15.65
C VAL A 265 6.70 13.93 -14.39
N SER A 266 6.56 14.81 -13.40
CA SER A 266 5.95 14.49 -12.10
C SER A 266 4.49 14.08 -12.16
N LEU A 267 3.77 14.49 -13.21
CA LEU A 267 2.38 14.08 -13.42
C LEU A 267 2.28 12.58 -13.67
N VAL A 268 3.30 11.95 -14.28
CA VAL A 268 3.29 10.52 -14.60
C VAL A 268 3.28 9.65 -13.33
N PRO A 269 4.30 9.67 -12.45
CA PRO A 269 4.25 8.92 -11.20
C PRO A 269 3.14 9.42 -10.27
N GLY A 270 2.78 10.71 -10.31
CA GLY A 270 1.63 11.23 -9.55
C GLY A 270 0.33 10.50 -9.91
N ILE A 271 0.00 10.39 -11.20
CA ILE A 271 -1.18 9.67 -11.66
C ILE A 271 -1.07 8.16 -11.38
N LEU A 272 0.07 7.53 -11.68
CA LEU A 272 0.21 6.08 -11.51
C LEU A 272 0.18 5.64 -10.03
N ILE A 273 0.75 6.43 -9.12
CA ILE A 273 0.70 6.14 -7.68
C ILE A 273 -0.69 6.44 -7.12
N ALA A 274 -1.38 7.48 -7.60
CA ALA A 274 -2.79 7.67 -7.29
C ALA A 274 -3.64 6.48 -7.76
N LEU A 275 -3.33 5.88 -8.90
CA LEU A 275 -3.98 4.65 -9.37
C LEU A 275 -3.64 3.42 -8.53
N ILE A 276 -2.46 3.36 -7.90
CA ILE A 276 -2.18 2.33 -6.88
C ILE A 276 -3.18 2.45 -5.74
N LEU A 277 -3.37 3.66 -5.17
CA LEU A 277 -4.37 3.89 -4.12
C LEU A 277 -5.77 3.52 -4.61
N PHE A 278 -6.17 4.03 -5.78
CA PHE A 278 -7.50 3.83 -6.36
C PHE A 278 -7.89 2.36 -6.50
N VAL A 279 -6.96 1.51 -6.94
CA VAL A 279 -7.19 0.05 -7.02
C VAL A 279 -7.15 -0.60 -5.64
N ASN A 280 -6.28 -0.10 -4.74
CA ASN A 280 -6.15 -0.63 -3.39
C ASN A 280 -7.36 -0.35 -2.50
N GLU A 281 -8.16 0.67 -2.81
CA GLU A 281 -9.39 0.99 -2.09
C GLU A 281 -10.59 0.12 -2.51
N ILE A 282 -10.49 -0.65 -3.61
CA ILE A 282 -11.61 -1.49 -4.10
C ILE A 282 -12.01 -2.59 -3.10
N PRO A 283 -11.09 -3.35 -2.47
CA PRO A 283 -11.43 -4.31 -1.43
C PRO A 283 -12.08 -3.67 -0.20
N ASP A 284 -11.65 -2.46 0.13
CA ASP A 284 -12.01 -1.78 1.38
C ASP A 284 -13.34 -1.01 1.27
N ARG A 285 -13.98 -0.96 0.09
CA ARG A 285 -15.21 -0.19 -0.18
C ARG A 285 -16.32 -0.36 0.86
N ARG A 286 -16.60 -1.61 1.27
CA ARG A 286 -17.70 -1.90 2.21
C ARG A 286 -17.37 -1.35 3.60
N SER A 287 -16.20 -1.67 4.14
CA SER A 287 -15.73 -1.17 5.44
C SER A 287 -15.52 0.35 5.45
N ASP A 288 -15.03 0.92 4.35
CA ASP A 288 -14.87 2.36 4.18
C ASP A 288 -16.22 3.06 4.24
N ALA A 289 -17.24 2.54 3.55
CA ALA A 289 -18.59 3.09 3.59
C ALA A 289 -19.20 3.02 5.00
N GLU A 290 -19.03 1.90 5.72
CA GLU A 290 -19.47 1.73 7.11
C GLU A 290 -18.80 2.71 8.07
N ALA A 291 -17.52 3.02 7.85
CA ALA A 291 -16.76 4.01 8.61
C ALA A 291 -16.99 5.47 8.15
N GLY A 292 -17.89 5.70 7.19
CA GLY A 292 -18.19 7.03 6.66
C GLY A 292 -17.10 7.62 5.75
N LYS A 293 -16.15 6.81 5.30
CA LYS A 293 -15.09 7.18 4.36
C LYS A 293 -15.64 7.07 2.93
N ARG A 294 -15.71 8.21 2.24
CA ARG A 294 -16.31 8.32 0.89
C ARG A 294 -15.24 8.34 -0.20
N THR A 295 -14.43 7.29 -0.27
CA THR A 295 -13.41 7.10 -1.33
C THR A 295 -14.05 7.03 -2.73
N LEU A 296 -13.28 7.19 -3.81
CA LEU A 296 -13.86 7.12 -5.15
C LEU A 296 -14.51 5.76 -5.45
N PRO A 297 -13.92 4.60 -5.06
CA PRO A 297 -14.57 3.31 -5.25
C PRO A 297 -15.85 3.13 -4.41
N VAL A 298 -16.02 3.86 -3.31
CA VAL A 298 -17.29 3.92 -2.55
C VAL A 298 -18.34 4.76 -3.27
N ARG A 299 -17.92 5.85 -3.92
CA ARG A 299 -18.82 6.84 -4.54
C ARG A 299 -19.30 6.44 -5.94
N PHE A 300 -18.52 5.65 -6.65
CA PHE A 300 -18.75 5.33 -8.06
C PHE A 300 -19.20 3.89 -8.27
N SER A 301 -19.93 3.66 -9.37
CA SER A 301 -20.28 2.31 -9.80
C SER A 301 -19.03 1.54 -10.23
N PRO A 302 -19.05 0.19 -10.21
CA PRO A 302 -17.95 -0.63 -10.71
C PRO A 302 -17.49 -0.24 -12.13
N ASP A 303 -18.43 0.07 -13.03
CA ASP A 303 -18.13 0.52 -14.39
C ASP A 303 -17.41 1.87 -14.43
N ALA A 304 -17.85 2.83 -13.62
CA ALA A 304 -17.20 4.13 -13.52
C ALA A 304 -15.80 4.01 -12.91
N VAL A 305 -15.59 3.12 -11.93
CA VAL A 305 -14.26 2.83 -11.36
C VAL A 305 -13.34 2.24 -12.43
N ARG A 306 -13.80 1.22 -13.16
CA ARG A 306 -13.02 0.57 -14.23
C ARG A 306 -12.66 1.55 -15.36
N THR A 307 -13.60 2.41 -15.75
CA THR A 307 -13.39 3.42 -16.78
C THR A 307 -12.46 4.52 -16.29
N GLY A 308 -12.64 5.00 -15.05
CA GLY A 308 -11.78 5.99 -14.42
C GLY A 308 -10.32 5.53 -14.34
N TYR A 309 -10.08 4.26 -13.98
CA TYR A 309 -8.74 3.66 -14.03
C TYR A 309 -8.12 3.77 -15.42
N LEU A 310 -8.85 3.32 -16.46
CA LEU A 310 -8.34 3.30 -17.82
C LEU A 310 -8.03 4.71 -18.33
N VAL A 311 -8.94 5.66 -18.11
CA VAL A 311 -8.78 7.06 -18.54
C VAL A 311 -7.56 7.69 -17.88
N ALA A 312 -7.40 7.52 -16.56
CA ALA A 312 -6.25 8.05 -15.84
C ALA A 312 -4.93 7.38 -16.28
N ALA A 313 -4.92 6.06 -16.48
CA ALA A 313 -3.73 5.36 -16.96
C ALA A 313 -3.31 5.85 -18.35
N LEU A 314 -4.28 6.01 -19.27
CA LEU A 314 -4.04 6.58 -20.59
C LEU A 314 -3.58 8.04 -20.52
N ALA A 315 -4.08 8.82 -19.57
CA ALA A 315 -3.62 10.19 -19.33
C ALA A 315 -2.14 10.24 -18.93
N ALA A 316 -1.67 9.32 -18.07
CA ALA A 316 -0.24 9.24 -17.74
C ALA A 316 0.63 8.97 -18.98
N PHE A 317 0.21 8.09 -19.89
CA PHE A 317 0.92 7.85 -21.16
C PHE A 317 0.82 9.04 -22.12
N ALA A 318 -0.33 9.73 -22.16
CA ALA A 318 -0.52 10.93 -22.95
C ALA A 318 0.39 12.08 -22.49
N VAL A 319 0.64 12.21 -21.18
CA VAL A 319 1.64 13.15 -20.64
C VAL A 319 3.04 12.85 -21.20
N ILE A 320 3.45 11.59 -21.25
CA ILE A 320 4.76 11.19 -21.80
C ILE A 320 4.83 11.53 -23.29
N ALA A 321 3.85 11.09 -24.08
CA ALA A 321 3.83 11.31 -25.53
C ALA A 321 3.75 12.81 -25.89
N GLY A 322 2.86 13.54 -25.22
CA GLY A 322 2.69 14.98 -25.41
C GLY A 322 3.90 15.79 -24.95
N GLY A 323 4.51 15.40 -23.82
CA GLY A 323 5.73 16.02 -23.31
C GLY A 323 6.92 15.85 -24.26
N ALA A 324 7.11 14.65 -24.83
CA ALA A 324 8.14 14.39 -25.84
C ALA A 324 7.87 15.14 -27.15
N ALA A 325 6.63 15.08 -27.66
CA ALA A 325 6.24 15.77 -28.89
C ALA A 325 6.35 17.30 -28.77
N GLY A 326 6.07 17.85 -27.59
CA GLY A 326 6.23 19.27 -27.27
C GLY A 326 7.66 19.71 -26.96
N GLY A 327 8.64 18.79 -26.97
CA GLY A 327 10.05 19.08 -26.67
C GLY A 327 10.34 19.37 -25.20
N LEU A 328 9.40 19.10 -24.29
CA LEU A 328 9.59 19.25 -22.84
C LEU A 328 10.25 18.03 -22.20
N LEU A 329 10.06 16.84 -22.79
CA LEU A 329 10.70 15.61 -22.36
C LEU A 329 11.66 15.10 -23.45
N PRO A 330 12.78 14.45 -23.09
CA PRO A 330 13.67 13.83 -24.08
C PRO A 330 12.94 12.76 -24.89
N TRP A 331 13.20 12.67 -26.20
CA TRP A 331 12.64 11.63 -27.08
C TRP A 331 12.76 10.19 -26.55
N PRO A 332 13.88 9.78 -25.89
CA PRO A 332 13.99 8.45 -25.29
C PRO A 332 12.87 8.10 -24.30
N THR A 333 12.20 9.09 -23.67
CA THR A 333 11.12 8.84 -22.71
C THR A 333 9.92 8.09 -23.30
N LEU A 334 9.75 8.13 -24.63
CA LEU A 334 8.72 7.36 -25.34
C LEU A 334 8.84 5.84 -25.14
N ILE A 335 10.00 5.32 -24.72
CA ILE A 335 10.17 3.90 -24.39
C ILE A 335 9.20 3.46 -23.28
N ALA A 336 8.79 4.36 -22.39
CA ALA A 336 7.82 4.07 -21.33
C ALA A 336 6.43 3.69 -21.87
N LEU A 337 6.09 4.06 -23.11
CA LEU A 337 4.84 3.62 -23.78
C LEU A 337 4.80 2.10 -24.01
N ALA A 338 5.95 1.42 -23.97
CA ALA A 338 5.99 -0.05 -24.02
C ALA A 338 5.25 -0.73 -22.84
N ALA A 339 4.96 0.02 -21.76
CA ALA A 339 4.20 -0.47 -20.62
C ALA A 339 2.67 -0.40 -20.79
N VAL A 340 2.15 0.17 -21.89
CA VAL A 340 0.69 0.25 -22.15
C VAL A 340 -0.03 -1.11 -22.04
N PRO A 341 0.49 -2.23 -22.59
CA PRO A 341 -0.15 -3.54 -22.44
C PRO A 341 -0.34 -3.97 -20.98
N LEU A 342 0.58 -3.58 -20.08
CA LEU A 342 0.45 -3.89 -18.66
C LEU A 342 -0.69 -3.11 -18.00
N ALA A 343 -0.89 -1.84 -18.36
CA ALA A 343 -2.05 -1.06 -17.90
C ALA A 343 -3.38 -1.66 -18.40
N LEU A 344 -3.43 -2.11 -19.66
CA LEU A 344 -4.59 -2.81 -20.21
C LEU A 344 -4.86 -4.14 -19.49
N ARG A 345 -3.80 -4.88 -19.11
CA ARG A 345 -3.92 -6.10 -18.30
C ARG A 345 -4.51 -5.82 -16.93
N VAL A 346 -4.10 -4.74 -16.26
CA VAL A 346 -4.70 -4.33 -14.98
C VAL A 346 -6.18 -4.00 -15.17
N HIS A 347 -6.52 -3.18 -16.17
CA HIS A 347 -7.91 -2.85 -16.49
C HIS A 347 -8.78 -4.09 -16.79
N ALA A 348 -8.25 -5.05 -17.54
CA ALA A 348 -8.93 -6.33 -17.79
C ALA A 348 -9.12 -7.13 -16.49
N GLY A 349 -8.11 -7.19 -15.62
CA GLY A 349 -8.21 -7.83 -14.31
C GLY A 349 -9.26 -7.20 -13.40
N LEU A 350 -9.39 -5.87 -13.44
CA LEU A 350 -10.47 -5.15 -12.73
C LEU A 350 -11.86 -5.54 -13.23
N LYS A 351 -12.02 -6.03 -14.47
CA LYS A 351 -13.33 -6.51 -14.95
C LYS A 351 -13.69 -7.86 -14.34
N THR A 352 -12.72 -8.74 -14.20
CA THR A 352 -12.93 -10.14 -13.78
C THR A 352 -12.97 -10.32 -12.27
N HIS A 353 -12.17 -9.55 -11.52
CA HIS A 353 -11.91 -9.81 -10.09
C HIS A 353 -12.46 -8.74 -9.14
N TYR A 354 -13.27 -7.81 -9.65
CA TYR A 354 -13.67 -6.59 -8.94
C TYR A 354 -14.30 -6.82 -7.56
N ASP A 355 -15.16 -7.83 -7.45
CA ASP A 355 -15.94 -8.10 -6.23
C ASP A 355 -15.29 -9.18 -5.32
N SER A 356 -14.07 -9.60 -5.66
CA SER A 356 -13.36 -10.69 -4.98
C SER A 356 -12.00 -10.19 -4.46
N PRO A 357 -11.94 -9.62 -3.23
CA PRO A 357 -10.75 -9.00 -2.63
C PRO A 357 -9.45 -9.79 -2.80
N TYR A 358 -9.46 -11.08 -2.48
CA TYR A 358 -8.26 -11.91 -2.52
C TYR A 358 -7.80 -12.26 -3.94
N THR A 359 -8.74 -12.44 -4.88
CA THR A 359 -8.36 -12.64 -6.29
C THR A 359 -7.89 -11.34 -6.95
N LEU A 360 -8.36 -10.19 -6.46
CA LEU A 360 -7.94 -8.87 -6.91
C LEU A 360 -6.48 -8.55 -6.54
N MET A 361 -5.90 -9.23 -5.53
CA MET A 361 -4.50 -9.02 -5.10
C MET A 361 -3.49 -9.16 -6.24
N ALA A 362 -3.71 -10.09 -7.18
CA ALA A 362 -2.85 -10.23 -8.35
C ALA A 362 -2.91 -8.99 -9.27
N VAL A 363 -4.09 -8.38 -9.40
CA VAL A 363 -4.33 -7.16 -10.17
C VAL A 363 -3.71 -5.95 -9.47
N MET A 364 -3.84 -5.85 -8.15
CA MET A 364 -3.18 -4.82 -7.32
C MET A 364 -1.65 -4.89 -7.47
N GLY A 365 -1.07 -6.09 -7.40
CA GLY A 365 0.37 -6.30 -7.60
C GLY A 365 0.82 -5.93 -9.03
N ALA A 366 0.04 -6.28 -10.05
CA ALA A 366 0.31 -5.86 -11.43
C ALA A 366 0.24 -4.33 -11.60
N ASN A 367 -0.65 -3.66 -10.87
CA ASN A 367 -0.77 -2.20 -10.89
C ASN A 367 0.42 -1.50 -10.18
N VAL A 368 0.91 -2.06 -9.08
CA VAL A 368 2.18 -1.61 -8.47
C VAL A 368 3.34 -1.80 -9.45
N ASN A 369 3.39 -2.96 -10.13
CA ASN A 369 4.41 -3.24 -11.13
C ASN A 369 4.33 -2.28 -12.33
N LEU A 370 3.13 -1.85 -12.74
CA LEU A 370 2.98 -0.83 -13.80
C LEU A 370 3.72 0.46 -13.45
N ASN A 371 3.56 0.97 -12.23
CA ASN A 371 4.30 2.15 -11.76
C ASN A 371 5.83 1.92 -11.80
N LEU A 372 6.29 0.74 -11.36
CA LEU A 372 7.72 0.43 -11.34
C LEU A 372 8.31 0.29 -12.74
N VAL A 373 7.60 -0.36 -13.67
CA VAL A 373 8.03 -0.51 -15.06
C VAL A 373 8.06 0.84 -15.75
N VAL A 374 7.00 1.65 -15.65
CA VAL A 374 6.98 3.00 -16.24
C VAL A 374 8.09 3.87 -15.65
N GLY A 375 8.23 3.89 -14.32
CA GLY A 375 9.29 4.64 -13.63
C GLY A 375 10.69 4.19 -14.05
N GLY A 376 10.93 2.87 -14.13
CA GLY A 376 12.20 2.30 -14.57
C GLY A 376 12.54 2.61 -16.02
N LEU A 377 11.56 2.54 -16.93
CA LEU A 377 11.73 2.90 -18.34
C LEU A 377 12.03 4.40 -18.51
N LEU A 378 11.36 5.27 -17.73
CA LEU A 378 11.68 6.70 -17.72
C LEU A 378 13.08 6.98 -17.16
N LEU A 379 13.50 6.29 -16.08
CA LEU A 379 14.85 6.40 -15.56
C LEU A 379 15.90 5.98 -16.59
N LEU A 380 15.68 4.86 -17.29
CA LEU A 380 16.55 4.41 -18.37
C LEU A 380 16.64 5.44 -19.50
N ALA A 381 15.52 6.07 -19.87
CA ALA A 381 15.49 7.13 -20.86
C ALA A 381 16.32 8.35 -20.45
N TYR A 382 16.25 8.79 -19.18
CA TYR A 382 17.08 9.87 -18.66
C TYR A 382 18.56 9.51 -18.61
N VAL A 383 18.90 8.27 -18.20
CA VAL A 383 20.28 7.77 -18.24
C VAL A 383 20.83 7.76 -19.66
N ALA A 384 20.04 7.29 -20.64
CA ALA A 384 20.43 7.33 -22.05
C ALA A 384 20.65 8.76 -22.56
N THR A 385 19.79 9.69 -22.13
CA THR A 385 19.91 11.12 -22.46
C THR A 385 21.21 11.71 -21.89
N ILE A 386 21.52 11.45 -20.62
CA ILE A 386 22.76 11.89 -19.97
C ILE A 386 23.99 11.31 -20.69
N ALA A 387 23.97 10.01 -21.01
CA ALA A 387 25.07 9.35 -21.71
C ALA A 387 25.31 9.96 -23.10
N ALA A 388 24.24 10.26 -23.85
CA ALA A 388 24.34 10.93 -25.14
C ALA A 388 24.96 12.33 -25.02
N MET A 389 24.62 13.09 -23.97
CA MET A 389 25.20 14.42 -23.71
C MET A 389 26.68 14.38 -23.34
N LEU A 390 27.15 13.31 -22.67
CA LEU A 390 28.56 13.15 -22.30
C LEU A 390 29.44 12.67 -23.47
N LEU A 391 28.82 12.10 -24.51
CA LEU A 391 29.51 11.60 -25.71
C LEU A 391 29.53 12.62 -26.86
N ALA A 392 28.70 13.66 -26.80
CA ALA A 392 28.66 14.78 -27.73
C ALA A 392 29.66 15.86 -27.29
#